data_AF-A0A7V0ZIL5-F1
#
_entry.id   AF-A0A7V0ZIL5-F1
#
_cell.length_a   1.000
_cell.length_b   1.000
_cell.length_c   1.000
_cell.angle_alpha   90.00
_cell.angle_beta   90.00
_cell.angle_gamma   90.00
#
_symmetry.space_group_name_H-M   'P 1'
#
loop_
_entity.id
_entity.type
_entity.pdbx_description
1 polymer ?
#
loop_
_entity_poly.entity_id
_entity_poly.type
_entity_poly.pdbx_seq_one_letter_code
_entity_poly.pdbx_strand_id
1 'polypeptide(L)' 'KAMFIKDTDSAYKIMEVSPSATNDEIKKAYRELAKKYHPDKVSHLGEDVKKAAEEKFTKLNAAYEAIKQERGMK' A
#
# COMPACT_ATOMS: atom_id res chain seq x y z
N LYS A 1 -23.68 12.26 -0.96
CA LYS A 1 -22.49 12.52 -0.12
C LYS A 1 -21.32 11.73 -0.71
N ALA A 2 -20.11 12.29 -0.60
CA ALA A 2 -18.80 11.76 -1.03
C ALA A 2 -18.47 11.91 -2.53
N MET A 3 -17.90 13.07 -2.85
CA MET A 3 -17.23 13.38 -4.12
C MET A 3 -15.75 13.68 -3.76
N PHE A 4 -15.01 12.64 -3.37
CA PHE A 4 -13.57 12.68 -3.11
C PHE A 4 -12.95 11.38 -3.64
N ILE A 5 -13.26 11.01 -4.88
CA ILE A 5 -12.74 9.79 -5.50
C ILE A 5 -11.87 10.22 -6.66
N LYS A 6 -10.56 10.28 -6.42
CA LYS A 6 -9.59 10.20 -7.52
C LYS A 6 -8.27 9.58 -7.08
N ASP A 7 -7.83 9.82 -5.84
CA ASP A 7 -6.54 9.30 -5.36
C ASP A 7 -6.65 8.05 -4.48
N THR A 8 -7.68 7.96 -3.64
CA THR A 8 -7.85 6.83 -2.72
C THR A 8 -8.25 5.54 -3.41
N ASP A 9 -9.02 5.59 -4.50
CA ASP A 9 -9.32 4.41 -5.33
C ASP A 9 -8.06 3.73 -5.87
N SER A 10 -7.07 4.53 -6.27
CA SER A 10 -5.76 4.05 -6.70
C SER A 10 -4.98 3.45 -5.52
N ALA A 11 -5.10 4.05 -4.34
CA ALA A 11 -4.48 3.53 -3.12
C ALA A 11 -5.05 2.15 -2.73
N TYR A 12 -6.38 1.99 -2.75
CA TYR A 12 -7.02 0.71 -2.47
C TYR A 12 -6.57 -0.39 -3.45
N LYS A 13 -6.45 -0.03 -4.75
CA LYS A 13 -5.90 -0.95 -5.78
C LYS A 13 -4.44 -1.32 -5.54
N ILE A 14 -3.57 -0.36 -5.20
CA ILE A 14 -2.15 -0.63 -4.89
C ILE A 14 -2.02 -1.56 -3.68
N MET A 15 -2.87 -1.34 -2.67
CA MET A 15 -2.92 -2.15 -1.47
C MET A 15 -3.68 -3.48 -1.66
N GLU A 16 -4.18 -3.77 -2.86
CA GLU A 16 -5.00 -4.95 -3.18
C GLU A 16 -6.16 -5.16 -2.19
N VAL A 17 -6.73 -4.07 -1.67
CA VAL A 17 -7.86 -4.09 -0.74
C VAL A 17 -9.08 -3.43 -1.36
N SER A 18 -10.26 -3.84 -0.88
CA SER A 18 -11.49 -3.16 -1.24
C SER A 18 -11.58 -1.78 -0.57
N PRO A 19 -12.16 -0.76 -1.23
CA PRO A 19 -12.56 0.48 -0.55
C PRO A 19 -13.58 0.24 0.58
N SER A 20 -14.29 -0.90 0.57
CA SER A 20 -15.16 -1.34 1.66
C SER A 20 -14.45 -2.11 2.79
N ALA A 21 -13.15 -2.38 2.64
CA ALA A 21 -12.38 -3.14 3.63
C ALA A 21 -12.35 -2.42 4.99
N THR A 22 -12.17 -3.16 6.06
CA THR A 22 -12.04 -2.63 7.41
C THR A 22 -10.63 -2.12 7.69
N ASN A 23 -10.48 -1.30 8.72
CA ASN A 23 -9.18 -0.77 9.14
C ASN A 23 -8.16 -1.87 9.47
N ASP A 24 -8.62 -2.99 10.02
CA ASP A 24 -7.77 -4.15 10.31
C ASP A 24 -7.33 -4.88 9.04
N GLU A 25 -8.21 -5.01 8.05
CA GLU A 25 -7.87 -5.57 6.73
C GLU A 25 -6.83 -4.70 6.01
N ILE A 26 -6.98 -3.38 6.03
CA ILE A 26 -6.01 -2.45 5.45
C ILE A 26 -4.65 -2.61 6.13
N LYS A 27 -4.60 -2.66 7.46
CA LYS A 27 -3.35 -2.90 8.22
C LYS A 27 -2.75 -4.28 7.91
N LYS A 28 -3.59 -5.31 7.75
CA LYS A 28 -3.15 -6.66 7.41
C LYS A 28 -2.54 -6.71 6.01
N ALA A 29 -3.25 -6.18 5.01
CA ALA A 29 -2.78 -6.11 3.63
C ALA A 29 -1.48 -5.30 3.50
N TYR A 30 -1.39 -4.15 4.19
CA TYR A 30 -0.16 -3.38 4.25
C TYR A 30 1.02 -4.23 4.76
N ARG A 31 0.85 -4.97 5.87
CA ARG A 31 1.90 -5.83 6.41
C ARG A 31 2.29 -6.97 5.46
N GLU A 32 1.33 -7.56 4.76
CA GLU A 32 1.59 -8.64 3.79
C GLU A 32 2.34 -8.12 2.55
N LEU A 33 1.91 -7.00 1.99
CA LEU A 33 2.57 -6.36 0.85
C LEU A 33 3.94 -5.79 1.22
N ALA A 34 4.08 -5.21 2.42
CA ALA A 34 5.36 -4.74 2.94
C ALA A 34 6.36 -5.89 3.05
N LYS A 35 5.94 -7.07 3.53
CA LYS A 35 6.78 -8.28 3.56
C LYS A 35 7.12 -8.77 2.15
N LYS A 36 6.19 -8.66 1.19
CA LYS A 36 6.40 -9.07 -0.20
C LYS A 36 7.43 -8.21 -0.93
N TYR A 37 7.42 -6.91 -0.67
CA TYR A 37 8.35 -5.93 -1.25
C TYR A 37 9.53 -5.59 -0.33
N HIS A 38 9.69 -6.29 0.80
CA HIS A 38 10.74 -5.98 1.76
C HIS A 38 12.13 -6.17 1.13
N PRO A 39 13.09 -5.25 1.34
CA PRO A 39 14.44 -5.36 0.80
C PRO A 39 15.12 -6.69 1.16
N ASP A 40 14.82 -7.27 2.31
CA ASP A 40 15.32 -8.60 2.72
C ASP A 40 14.87 -9.72 1.75
N LYS A 41 13.62 -9.67 1.29
CA LYS A 41 13.04 -10.64 0.32
C LYS A 41 13.52 -10.43 -1.12
N VAL A 42 14.04 -9.26 -1.45
CA VAL A 42 14.54 -8.95 -2.80
C VAL A 42 16.06 -8.75 -2.85
N SER A 43 16.72 -8.82 -1.69
CA SER A 43 18.15 -8.63 -1.52
C SER A 43 18.98 -9.58 -2.40
N HIS A 44 18.47 -10.78 -2.63
CA HIS A 44 19.11 -11.84 -3.42
C HIS A 44 18.76 -11.80 -4.92
N LEU A 45 17.85 -10.91 -5.34
CA LEU A 45 17.32 -10.87 -6.72
C LEU A 45 18.06 -9.86 -7.63
N GLY A 46 18.95 -9.04 -7.09
CA GLY A 46 19.74 -8.05 -7.82
C GLY A 46 19.23 -6.60 -7.68
N GLU A 47 20.04 -5.62 -8.12
CA GLU A 47 19.74 -4.19 -7.95
C GLU A 47 18.46 -3.73 -8.67
N ASP A 48 18.17 -4.27 -9.86
CA ASP A 48 16.98 -3.89 -10.63
C ASP A 48 15.70 -4.28 -9.89
N VAL A 49 15.68 -5.47 -9.30
CA VAL A 49 14.54 -5.95 -8.51
C VAL A 49 14.43 -5.16 -7.22
N LYS A 50 15.56 -4.78 -6.60
CA LYS A 50 15.58 -3.94 -5.40
C LYS A 50 14.97 -2.56 -5.68
N LYS A 51 15.34 -1.90 -6.77
CA LYS A 51 14.75 -0.61 -7.20
C LYS A 51 13.25 -0.75 -7.46
N ALA A 52 12.83 -1.78 -8.20
CA ALA A 52 11.41 -2.02 -8.47
C ALA A 52 10.61 -2.30 -7.19
N ALA A 53 11.18 -3.02 -6.22
CA ALA A 53 10.57 -3.28 -4.93
C ALA A 53 10.47 -2.00 -4.09
N GLU A 54 11.51 -1.17 -4.07
CA GLU A 54 11.52 0.11 -3.37
C GLU A 54 10.47 1.09 -3.93
N GLU A 55 10.33 1.17 -5.25
CA GLU A 55 9.26 1.95 -5.89
C GLU A 55 7.87 1.45 -5.50
N LYS A 56 7.66 0.13 -5.52
CA LYS A 56 6.39 -0.48 -5.10
C LYS A 56 6.11 -0.25 -3.61
N PHE A 57 7.13 -0.35 -2.77
CA PHE A 57 7.03 -0.10 -1.34
C PHE A 57 6.69 1.36 -1.04
N THR A 58 7.30 2.30 -1.77
CA THR A 58 6.99 3.73 -1.67
C THR A 58 5.54 4.01 -2.06
N LYS A 59 5.07 3.41 -3.17
CA LYS A 59 3.67 3.50 -3.60
C LYS A 59 2.72 2.89 -2.57
N LEU A 60 3.08 1.76 -1.97
CA LEU A 60 2.31 1.11 -0.91
C LEU A 60 2.18 2.00 0.33
N ASN A 61 3.26 2.64 0.76
CA ASN A 61 3.25 3.59 1.88
C ASN A 61 2.37 4.79 1.58
N ALA A 62 2.53 5.41 0.41
CA ALA A 62 1.71 6.55 0.01
C ALA A 62 0.22 6.19 -0.05
N ALA A 63 -0.10 5.00 -0.57
CA ALA A 63 -1.47 4.48 -0.60
C ALA A 63 -2.05 4.29 0.81
N TYR A 64 -1.28 3.66 1.71
CA TYR A 64 -1.71 3.44 3.09
C TYR A 64 -1.96 4.76 3.83
N GLU A 65 -1.06 5.73 3.69
CA GLU A 65 -1.23 7.07 4.29
C GLU A 65 -2.44 7.81 3.72
N ALA A 66 -2.67 7.76 2.41
CA ALA A 66 -3.85 8.36 1.78
C ALA A 66 -5.16 7.78 2.33
N ILE A 67 -5.23 6.44 2.44
CA ILE A 67 -6.38 5.74 3.03
C ILE A 67 -6.52 6.09 4.52
N LYS A 68 -5.40 6.14 5.25
CA LYS A 68 -5.37 6.48 6.67
C LYS A 68 -5.94 7.88 6.91
N GLN A 69 -5.55 8.86 6.09
CA GLN A 69 -6.08 10.22 6.14
C GLN A 69 -7.56 10.31 5.74
N GLU A 70 -7.95 9.67 4.64
CA GLU A 70 -9.35 9.64 4.18
C GLU A 70 -10.29 9.07 5.26
N ARG A 71 -9.85 8.01 5.92
CA ARG A 71 -10.62 7.33 6.98
C ARG A 71 -10.47 7.96 8.36
N GLY A 72 -9.61 8.97 8.51
CA GLY A 72 -9.33 9.61 9.80
C GLY A 72 -8.76 8.64 10.84
N MET A 73 -8.05 7.59 10.39
CA MET A 73 -7.39 6.64 11.27
C MET A 73 -6.24 7.38 11.98
N LYS A 74 -6.27 7.50 13.31
CA LYS A 74 -5.16 8.03 14.12
C LYS A 74 -4.12 6.93 14.40
#